data_AF-A0A7K2KVZ8-F1
#
_entry.id   AF-A0A7K2KVZ8-F1
#
_cell.length_a   1.000
_cell.length_b   1.000
_cell.length_c   1.000
_cell.angle_alpha   90.00
_cell.angle_beta   90.00
_cell.angle_gamma   90.00
#
_symmetry.space_group_name_H-M   'P 1'
#
loop_
_entity.id
_entity.type
_entity.pdbx_description
1 polymer ?
#
loop_
_entity_poly.entity_id
_entity_poly.type
_entity_poly.pdbx_seq_one_letter_code
_entity_poly.pdbx_strand_id
1 'polypeptide(L)'
;AEDDFFALGGHSLLATRVVARVRATGTACTVRDVFEARTVAALAARLAERTASARPVLARAAERPELLPLSSAQQRLWFLHRVEGPSATYNIPLALRLRGTVDATALRAALGDVAGRHEVLRTVFAETDGEPYQRILAPGAAEVPFAVRRVPARELSSLVEAAATEVFDLTTELPLRAALFSTSDDEHVLFVLLHHIATDEWSTGPFLTDLDTAYAARAAGHAPEFAPLAVQYADYALWQRALLGDPGDRDSLAARQAAYWRDQLAGLPEELALLTDRPRPATPSYQGDVVPFAVDAETGSGLARIARDSGATMFMVVHA
;
A
#
# COMPACT_ATOMS: atom_id res chain seq x y z
N ALA A 1 2.75 -33.04 6.74
CA ALA A 1 3.35 -32.51 8.00
C ALA A 1 4.81 -32.14 7.81
N GLU A 2 5.55 -32.96 7.07
CA GLU A 2 6.96 -32.72 6.70
C GLU A 2 7.14 -31.93 5.40
N ASP A 3 6.05 -31.48 4.76
CA ASP A 3 6.15 -30.72 3.52
C ASP A 3 6.85 -29.37 3.76
N ASP A 4 7.86 -29.08 2.95
CA ASP A 4 8.62 -27.84 3.03
C ASP A 4 7.83 -26.69 2.39
N PHE A 5 7.55 -25.67 3.20
CA PHE A 5 6.76 -24.50 2.81
C PHE A 5 7.32 -23.79 1.57
N PHE A 6 8.64 -23.65 1.46
CA PHE A 6 9.28 -22.93 0.35
C PHE A 6 9.42 -23.82 -0.89
N ALA A 7 9.58 -25.14 -0.72
CA ALA A 7 9.57 -26.09 -1.83
C ALA A 7 8.20 -26.12 -2.56
N LEU A 8 7.11 -25.87 -1.83
CA LEU A 8 5.75 -25.77 -2.36
C LEU A 8 5.42 -24.38 -2.96
N GLY A 9 6.43 -23.52 -3.18
CA GLY A 9 6.24 -22.18 -3.73
C GLY A 9 5.90 -21.12 -2.67
N GLY A 10 6.09 -21.42 -1.38
CA GLY A 10 6.02 -20.42 -0.33
C GLY A 10 7.05 -19.30 -0.53
N HIS A 11 6.62 -18.07 -0.27
CA HIS A 11 7.47 -16.87 -0.32
C HIS A 11 7.11 -15.92 0.84
N SER A 12 7.84 -14.83 1.02
CA SER A 12 7.75 -13.94 2.19
C SER A 12 6.33 -13.45 2.49
N LEU A 13 5.52 -13.24 1.46
CA LEU A 13 4.12 -12.85 1.64
C LEU A 13 3.26 -13.98 2.20
N LEU A 14 3.37 -15.18 1.63
CA LEU A 14 2.66 -16.35 2.15
C LEU A 14 3.12 -16.67 3.57
N ALA A 15 4.41 -16.48 3.88
CA ALA A 15 4.94 -16.64 5.23
C ALA A 15 4.26 -15.66 6.22
N THR A 16 4.11 -14.39 5.83
CA THR A 16 3.36 -13.40 6.64
C THR A 16 1.90 -13.81 6.84
N ARG A 17 1.24 -14.39 5.83
CA ARG A 17 -0.13 -14.92 5.96
C ARG A 17 -0.21 -16.11 6.92
N VAL A 18 0.76 -17.03 6.87
CA VAL A 18 0.88 -18.14 7.83
C VAL A 18 1.01 -17.60 9.24
N VAL A 19 1.94 -16.66 9.46
CA VAL A 19 2.14 -16.01 10.76
C VAL A 19 0.86 -15.34 11.27
N ALA A 20 0.13 -14.61 10.40
CA ALA A 20 -1.12 -13.96 10.78
C ALA A 20 -2.19 -14.99 11.21
N ARG A 21 -2.34 -16.10 10.48
CA ARG A 21 -3.29 -17.17 10.81
C ARG A 21 -2.94 -17.89 12.11
N VAL A 22 -1.65 -18.18 12.34
CA VAL A 22 -1.19 -18.79 13.59
C VAL A 22 -1.39 -17.84 14.77
N ARG A 23 -1.15 -16.53 14.59
CA ARG A 23 -1.41 -15.54 15.65
C ARG A 23 -2.89 -15.43 16.00
N ALA A 24 -3.78 -15.64 15.03
CA ALA A 24 -5.22 -15.64 15.27
C ALA A 24 -5.68 -16.79 16.19
N THR A 25 -4.89 -17.86 16.36
CA THR A 25 -5.14 -18.92 17.35
C THR A 25 -4.62 -18.58 18.74
N GLY A 26 -4.07 -17.38 18.93
CA GLY A 26 -3.42 -16.96 20.17
C GLY A 26 -1.99 -17.47 20.33
N THR A 27 -1.33 -17.96 19.27
CA THR A 27 0.04 -18.48 19.34
C THR A 27 1.07 -17.47 18.83
N ALA A 28 2.14 -17.23 19.60
CA ALA A 28 3.21 -16.31 19.19
C ALA A 28 4.09 -16.89 18.08
N CYS A 29 3.85 -16.48 16.84
CA CYS A 29 4.66 -16.84 15.67
C CYS A 29 5.34 -15.60 15.05
N THR A 30 6.57 -15.74 14.55
CA THR A 30 7.28 -14.71 13.77
C THR A 30 7.56 -15.21 12.36
N VAL A 31 7.89 -14.31 11.43
CA VAL A 31 8.32 -14.71 10.07
C VAL A 31 9.60 -15.55 10.16
N ARG A 32 10.53 -15.17 11.04
CA ARG A 32 11.75 -15.94 11.32
C ARG A 32 11.44 -17.39 11.68
N ASP A 33 10.39 -17.64 12.46
CA ASP A 33 10.02 -19.02 12.81
C ASP A 33 9.63 -19.85 11.59
N VAL A 34 8.94 -19.27 10.61
CA VAL A 34 8.58 -19.96 9.35
C VAL A 34 9.82 -20.25 8.49
N PHE A 35 10.80 -19.34 8.48
CA PHE A 35 12.06 -19.52 7.76
C PHE A 35 12.97 -20.55 8.44
N GLU A 36 13.05 -20.56 9.77
CA GLU A 36 13.87 -21.50 10.53
C GLU A 36 13.21 -22.89 10.66
N ALA A 37 11.87 -22.94 10.73
CA ALA A 37 11.09 -24.17 10.85
C ALA A 37 10.19 -24.35 9.61
N ARG A 38 10.79 -24.89 8.55
CA ARG A 38 10.24 -24.89 7.19
C ARG A 38 9.10 -25.89 6.95
N THR A 39 8.87 -26.82 7.87
CA THR A 39 7.79 -27.82 7.80
C THR A 39 6.73 -27.55 8.87
N VAL A 40 5.51 -28.04 8.66
CA VAL A 40 4.42 -27.89 9.63
C VAL A 40 4.78 -28.54 10.97
N ALA A 41 5.41 -29.72 10.95
CA ALA A 41 5.84 -30.43 12.15
C ALA A 41 6.91 -29.64 12.92
N ALA A 42 7.94 -29.14 12.24
CA ALA A 42 8.98 -28.33 12.87
C ALA A 42 8.42 -27.03 13.45
N LEU A 43 7.52 -26.36 12.72
CA LEU A 43 6.90 -25.13 13.18
C LEU A 43 6.01 -25.41 14.40
N ALA A 44 5.17 -26.45 14.36
CA ALA A 44 4.34 -26.83 15.49
C ALA A 44 5.17 -27.16 16.74
N ALA A 45 6.24 -27.95 16.60
CA ALA A 45 7.15 -28.27 17.70
C ALA A 45 7.80 -27.02 18.29
N ARG A 46 8.25 -26.08 17.45
CA ARG A 46 8.87 -24.82 17.88
C ARG A 46 7.89 -23.88 18.60
N LEU A 47 6.61 -23.96 18.25
CA LEU A 47 5.56 -23.12 18.81
C LEU A 47 4.83 -23.76 20.00
N ALA A 48 5.05 -25.05 20.28
CA ALA A 48 4.30 -25.82 21.27
C ALA A 48 4.35 -25.23 22.69
N GLU A 49 5.48 -24.63 23.06
CA GLU A 49 5.68 -24.03 24.40
C GLU A 49 5.43 -22.51 24.42
N ARG A 50 5.03 -21.90 23.29
CA ARG A 50 4.81 -20.46 23.23
C ARG A 50 3.40 -20.10 23.64
N THR A 51 3.28 -19.30 24.69
CA THR A 51 2.02 -18.70 25.13
C THR A 51 1.65 -17.47 24.28
N ALA A 52 0.47 -16.91 24.58
CA ALA A 52 -0.10 -15.80 23.84
C ALA A 52 0.86 -14.63 23.64
N SER A 53 0.93 -14.17 22.39
CA SER A 53 1.71 -12.99 22.02
C SER A 53 1.14 -11.78 22.77
N ALA A 54 1.98 -11.08 23.56
CA ALA A 54 1.65 -9.81 24.24
C ALA A 54 1.33 -8.64 23.29
N ARG A 55 1.29 -8.90 21.98
CA ARG A 55 0.92 -7.95 20.93
C ARG A 55 -0.57 -7.66 21.01
N PRO A 56 -1.00 -6.38 21.03
CA PRO A 56 -2.41 -6.04 20.92
C PRO A 56 -2.99 -6.62 19.62
N VAL A 57 -4.25 -7.04 19.67
CA VAL A 57 -5.00 -7.50 18.49
C VAL A 57 -5.42 -6.27 17.69
N LEU A 58 -5.25 -6.32 16.36
CA LEU A 58 -5.83 -5.29 15.48
C LEU A 58 -7.34 -5.52 15.40
N ALA A 59 -8.09 -4.58 15.97
CA ALA A 59 -9.54 -4.58 15.98
C ALA A 59 -10.05 -3.14 15.80
N ARG A 60 -11.33 -2.99 15.46
CA ARG A 60 -11.96 -1.67 15.38
C ARG A 60 -11.88 -1.00 16.74
N ALA A 61 -11.41 0.25 16.79
CA ALA A 61 -11.35 0.99 18.04
C ALA A 61 -12.76 1.20 18.58
N ALA A 62 -12.99 0.88 19.86
CA ALA A 62 -14.28 1.09 20.52
C ALA A 62 -14.60 2.59 20.61
N GLU A 63 -13.58 3.40 20.89
CA GLU A 63 -13.63 4.85 20.88
C GLU A 63 -12.39 5.37 20.13
N ARG A 64 -12.63 6.31 19.21
CA ARG A 64 -11.56 6.99 18.47
C ARG A 64 -11.33 8.37 19.08
N PRO A 65 -10.07 8.78 19.30
CA PRO A 65 -9.80 10.15 19.72
C PRO A 65 -10.25 11.14 18.63
N GLU A 66 -10.49 12.38 19.03
CA GLU A 66 -10.84 13.46 18.11
C GLU A 66 -9.75 13.68 17.04
N LEU A 67 -8.48 13.65 17.48
CA LEU A 67 -7.32 13.73 16.60
C LEU A 67 -6.76 12.32 16.36
N LEU A 68 -7.05 11.76 15.20
CA LEU A 68 -6.56 10.45 14.79
C LEU A 68 -5.10 10.55 14.34
N PRO A 69 -4.15 9.85 14.96
CA PRO A 69 -2.74 9.93 14.55
C PRO A 69 -2.53 9.33 13.15
N LEU A 70 -1.51 9.81 12.45
CA LEU A 70 -1.01 9.14 11.25
C LEU A 70 -0.30 7.84 11.62
N SER A 71 -0.31 6.86 10.71
CA SER A 71 0.65 5.74 10.80
C SER A 71 2.08 6.23 10.56
N SER A 72 3.09 5.49 11.00
CA SER A 72 4.51 5.88 10.76
C SER A 72 4.84 6.06 9.27
N ALA A 73 4.19 5.29 8.39
CA ALA A 73 4.35 5.43 6.94
C ALA A 73 3.71 6.73 6.42
N GLN A 74 2.50 7.06 6.89
CA GLN A 74 1.85 8.33 6.57
C GLN A 74 2.65 9.52 7.13
N GLN A 75 3.20 9.42 8.34
CA GLN A 75 4.03 10.48 8.94
C GLN A 75 5.25 10.81 8.07
N ARG A 76 5.94 9.80 7.53
CA ARG A 76 7.05 10.02 6.59
C ARG A 76 6.59 10.78 5.35
N LEU A 77 5.49 10.37 4.73
CA LEU A 77 4.98 11.02 3.51
C LEU A 77 4.48 12.44 3.79
N TRP A 78 3.82 12.66 4.93
CA TRP A 78 3.41 13.99 5.37
C TRP A 78 4.62 14.90 5.61
N PHE A 79 5.66 14.40 6.29
CA PHE A 79 6.89 15.16 6.51
C PHE A 79 7.52 15.60 5.17
N LEU A 80 7.65 14.68 4.21
CA LEU A 80 8.17 15.01 2.87
C LEU A 80 7.28 16.03 2.15
N HIS A 81 5.96 15.86 2.20
CA HIS A 81 5.00 16.81 1.63
C HIS A 81 5.14 18.22 2.24
N ARG A 82 5.44 18.32 3.54
CA ARG A 82 5.63 19.60 4.24
C ARG A 82 6.99 20.26 3.96
N VAL A 83 8.04 19.46 3.80
CA VAL A 83 9.41 19.96 3.56
C VAL A 83 9.64 20.30 2.10
N GLU A 84 9.20 19.44 1.19
CA GLU A 84 9.43 19.58 -0.25
C GLU A 84 8.29 20.31 -0.97
N GLY A 85 7.12 20.38 -0.33
CA GLY A 85 5.89 20.88 -0.92
C GLY A 85 5.10 19.82 -1.69
N PRO A 86 3.89 20.17 -2.17
CA PRO A 86 3.08 19.29 -3.00
C PRO A 86 3.82 18.91 -4.30
N SER A 87 3.89 17.61 -4.61
CA SER A 87 4.50 17.07 -5.83
C SER A 87 3.81 15.78 -6.28
N ALA A 88 4.09 15.36 -7.51
CA ALA A 88 3.59 14.11 -8.08
C ALA A 88 4.46 12.87 -7.74
N THR A 89 5.54 13.04 -6.96
CA THR A 89 6.53 11.98 -6.66
C THR A 89 5.90 10.74 -6.03
N TYR A 90 4.81 10.92 -5.28
CA TYR A 90 4.10 9.85 -4.58
C TYR A 90 2.70 9.59 -5.15
N ASN A 91 2.49 9.92 -6.42
CA ASN A 91 1.29 9.51 -7.14
C ASN A 91 1.35 8.04 -7.54
N ILE A 92 0.20 7.39 -7.52
CA ILE A 92 -0.01 6.02 -8.00
C ILE A 92 -1.06 6.09 -9.13
N PRO A 93 -0.62 6.22 -10.39
CA PRO A 93 -1.51 6.23 -11.54
C PRO A 93 -1.93 4.81 -11.91
N LEU A 94 -3.23 4.60 -12.08
CA LEU A 94 -3.84 3.37 -12.59
C LEU A 94 -4.58 3.70 -13.89
N ALA A 95 -4.26 2.99 -14.97
CA ALA A 95 -4.92 3.16 -16.26
C ALA A 95 -5.53 1.83 -16.73
N LEU A 96 -6.85 1.82 -16.91
CA LEU A 96 -7.62 0.66 -17.34
C LEU A 96 -8.20 0.94 -18.72
N ARG A 97 -7.86 0.11 -19.71
CA ARG A 97 -8.50 0.14 -21.02
C ARG A 97 -9.82 -0.61 -20.96
N LEU A 98 -10.90 0.09 -21.28
CA LEU A 98 -12.26 -0.46 -21.30
C LEU A 98 -12.75 -0.52 -22.76
N ARG A 99 -13.42 -1.61 -23.11
CA ARG A 99 -14.11 -1.80 -24.38
C ARG A 99 -15.60 -1.99 -24.11
N GLY A 100 -16.46 -1.53 -25.00
CA GLY A 100 -17.90 -1.52 -24.77
C GLY A 100 -18.41 -0.16 -24.31
N THR A 101 -19.72 -0.10 -24.11
CA THR A 101 -20.40 1.07 -23.55
C THR A 101 -20.07 1.24 -22.07
N VAL A 102 -19.62 2.44 -21.68
CA VAL A 102 -19.35 2.80 -20.27
C VAL A 102 -20.38 3.81 -19.79
N ASP A 103 -21.07 3.50 -18.69
CA ASP A 103 -21.95 4.45 -18.02
C ASP A 103 -21.12 5.33 -17.07
N ALA A 104 -20.80 6.53 -17.53
CA ALA A 104 -20.00 7.48 -16.75
C ALA A 104 -20.70 7.95 -15.45
N THR A 105 -22.04 7.95 -15.41
CA THR A 105 -22.79 8.32 -14.21
C THR A 105 -22.70 7.22 -13.17
N ALA A 106 -22.88 5.96 -13.58
CA ALA A 106 -22.68 4.80 -12.71
C ALA A 106 -21.24 4.75 -12.18
N LEU A 107 -20.24 5.04 -13.03
CA LEU A 107 -18.84 5.06 -12.63
C LEU A 107 -18.52 6.17 -11.61
N ARG A 108 -19.09 7.37 -11.78
CA ARG A 108 -18.98 8.46 -10.79
C ARG A 108 -19.54 8.03 -9.43
N ALA A 109 -20.74 7.43 -9.43
CA ALA A 109 -21.37 6.95 -8.21
C ALA A 109 -20.54 5.83 -7.55
N ALA A 110 -20.02 4.90 -8.35
CA ALA A 110 -19.17 3.80 -7.89
C ALA A 110 -17.88 4.28 -7.21
N LEU A 111 -17.20 5.29 -7.77
CA LEU A 111 -16.05 5.93 -7.13
C LEU A 111 -16.42 6.54 -5.77
N GLY A 112 -17.59 7.18 -5.68
CA GLY A 112 -18.14 7.70 -4.43
C GLY A 112 -18.43 6.59 -3.40
N ASP A 113 -18.98 5.45 -3.82
CA ASP A 113 -19.25 4.31 -2.96
C ASP A 113 -17.96 3.69 -2.39
N VAL A 114 -16.93 3.53 -3.24
CA VAL A 114 -15.62 3.03 -2.83
C VAL A 114 -14.95 3.99 -1.85
N ALA A 115 -14.99 5.30 -2.11
CA ALA A 115 -14.49 6.32 -1.18
C ALA A 115 -15.30 6.38 0.12
N GLY A 116 -16.61 6.13 0.06
CA GLY A 116 -17.46 6.00 1.24
C GLY A 116 -17.07 4.81 2.12
N ARG A 117 -16.80 3.66 1.48
CA ARG A 117 -16.41 2.39 2.11
C ARG A 117 -15.04 2.43 2.78
N HIS A 118 -14.03 3.00 2.09
CA HIS A 118 -12.65 3.05 2.56
C HIS A 118 -12.33 4.44 3.12
N GLU A 119 -12.30 4.57 4.45
CA GLU A 119 -12.11 5.87 5.12
C GLU A 119 -10.88 6.63 4.63
N VAL A 120 -9.81 5.90 4.32
CA VAL A 120 -8.54 6.47 3.87
C VAL A 120 -8.65 7.25 2.55
N LEU A 121 -9.58 6.87 1.65
CA LEU A 121 -9.82 7.55 0.38
C LEU A 121 -10.61 8.85 0.54
N ARG A 122 -11.22 9.07 1.71
CA ARG A 122 -11.90 10.31 2.10
C ARG A 122 -11.24 11.00 3.29
N THR A 123 -9.94 10.74 3.49
CA THR A 123 -9.14 11.33 4.56
C THR A 123 -8.28 12.45 4.01
N VAL A 124 -8.37 13.63 4.64
CA VAL A 124 -7.41 14.73 4.46
C VAL A 124 -6.50 14.79 5.69
N PHE A 125 -5.34 15.42 5.54
CA PHE A 125 -4.30 15.46 6.57
C PHE A 125 -4.13 16.90 7.06
N ALA A 126 -4.15 17.08 8.37
CA ALA A 126 -4.03 18.38 8.99
C ALA A 126 -3.02 18.31 10.14
N GLU A 127 -2.62 19.47 10.64
CA GLU A 127 -1.65 19.61 11.71
C GLU A 127 -2.18 20.59 12.75
N THR A 128 -1.96 20.29 14.02
CA THR A 128 -2.28 21.18 15.14
C THR A 128 -1.16 21.06 16.16
N ASP A 129 -0.60 22.20 16.58
CA ASP A 129 0.56 22.27 17.50
C ASP A 129 1.77 21.41 17.08
N GLY A 130 2.00 21.30 15.76
CA GLY A 130 3.09 20.51 15.18
C GLY A 130 2.81 19.00 15.07
N GLU A 131 1.65 18.54 15.53
CA GLU A 131 1.26 17.13 15.46
C GLU A 131 0.30 16.88 14.28
N PRO A 132 0.68 16.03 13.30
CA PRO A 132 -0.19 15.70 12.19
C PRO A 132 -1.27 14.69 12.60
N TYR A 133 -2.47 14.86 12.05
CA TYR A 133 -3.60 13.97 12.26
C TYR A 133 -4.40 13.71 10.98
N GLN A 134 -5.10 12.58 10.97
CA GLN A 134 -6.05 12.17 9.94
C GLN A 134 -7.41 12.82 10.21
N ARG A 135 -7.92 13.60 9.26
CA ARG A 135 -9.28 14.12 9.28
C ARG A 135 -10.12 13.35 8.27
N ILE A 136 -10.83 12.35 8.77
CA ILE A 136 -11.73 11.51 7.97
C ILE A 136 -13.02 12.29 7.71
N LEU A 137 -13.30 12.61 6.46
CA LEU A 137 -14.52 13.33 6.08
C LEU A 137 -15.73 12.39 6.12
N ALA A 138 -16.92 12.87 6.48
CA ALA A 138 -18.13 12.06 6.43
C ALA A 138 -18.40 11.56 4.99
N PRO A 139 -19.01 10.37 4.80
CA PRO A 139 -19.42 9.93 3.47
C PRO A 139 -20.27 11.01 2.76
N GLY A 140 -19.91 11.35 1.52
CA GLY A 140 -20.59 12.39 0.74
C GLY A 140 -20.26 13.84 1.10
N ALA A 141 -19.42 14.10 2.12
CA ALA A 141 -18.99 15.46 2.45
C ALA A 141 -18.04 16.09 1.40
N ALA A 142 -17.39 15.25 0.60
CA ALA A 142 -16.59 15.64 -0.56
C ALA A 142 -16.84 14.64 -1.70
N GLU A 143 -17.02 15.16 -2.91
CA GLU A 143 -17.15 14.33 -4.11
C GLU A 143 -15.77 13.95 -4.63
N VAL A 144 -15.62 12.70 -5.11
CA VAL A 144 -14.41 12.29 -5.84
C VAL A 144 -14.34 13.07 -7.16
N PRO A 145 -13.28 13.86 -7.41
CA PRO A 145 -13.12 14.54 -8.69
C PRO A 145 -13.10 13.52 -9.82
N PHE A 146 -14.06 13.64 -10.75
CA PHE A 146 -14.18 12.74 -11.89
C PHE A 146 -14.51 13.51 -13.17
N ALA A 147 -13.56 13.52 -14.10
CA ALA A 147 -13.71 14.18 -15.41
C ALA A 147 -14.10 13.17 -16.50
N VAL A 148 -14.97 13.56 -17.42
CA VAL A 148 -15.33 12.74 -18.59
C VAL A 148 -14.98 13.53 -19.84
N ARG A 149 -14.12 12.97 -20.70
CA ARG A 149 -13.54 13.68 -21.85
C ARG A 149 -13.54 12.79 -23.08
N ARG A 150 -14.20 13.22 -24.16
CA ARG A 150 -14.01 12.62 -25.48
C ARG A 150 -12.82 13.27 -26.17
N VAL A 151 -11.85 12.47 -26.60
CA VAL A 151 -10.55 12.96 -27.08
C VAL A 151 -10.08 12.15 -28.30
N PRO A 152 -9.34 12.75 -29.24
CA PRO A 152 -8.70 11.99 -30.31
C PRO A 152 -7.71 10.96 -29.75
N ALA A 153 -7.64 9.76 -30.34
CA ALA A 153 -6.73 8.70 -29.89
C ALA A 153 -5.25 9.13 -29.82
N ARG A 154 -4.83 10.02 -30.74
CA ARG A 154 -3.47 10.58 -30.77
C ARG A 154 -3.11 11.47 -29.57
N GLU A 155 -4.10 11.99 -28.84
CA GLU A 155 -3.90 12.87 -27.67
C GLU A 155 -3.96 12.11 -26.34
N LEU A 156 -4.39 10.84 -26.37
CA LEU A 156 -4.63 10.06 -25.16
C LEU A 156 -3.37 9.91 -24.28
N SER A 157 -2.21 9.59 -24.87
CA SER A 157 -0.96 9.41 -24.11
C SER A 157 -0.59 10.68 -23.35
N SER A 158 -0.55 11.82 -24.03
CA SER A 158 -0.23 13.12 -23.42
C SER A 158 -1.20 13.52 -22.31
N LEU A 159 -2.49 13.15 -22.44
CA LEU A 159 -3.48 13.45 -21.42
C LEU A 159 -3.36 12.55 -20.20
N VAL A 160 -3.05 11.27 -20.39
CA VAL A 160 -2.76 10.34 -19.30
C VAL A 160 -1.49 10.73 -18.55
N GLU A 161 -0.43 11.12 -19.29
CA GLU A 161 0.82 11.63 -18.70
C GLU A 161 0.58 12.90 -17.89
N ALA A 162 -0.15 13.88 -18.44
CA ALA A 162 -0.51 15.09 -17.73
C ALA A 162 -1.31 14.77 -16.45
N ALA A 163 -2.33 13.90 -16.56
CA ALA A 163 -3.14 13.49 -15.43
C ALA A 163 -2.32 12.75 -14.34
N ALA A 164 -1.30 11.98 -14.72
CA ALA A 164 -0.43 11.28 -13.78
C ALA A 164 0.47 12.23 -12.96
N THR A 165 0.74 13.42 -13.50
CA THR A 165 1.57 14.45 -12.84
C THR A 165 0.77 15.50 -12.09
N GLU A 166 -0.56 15.36 -12.02
CA GLU A 166 -1.39 16.26 -11.21
C GLU A 166 -1.01 16.14 -9.73
N VAL A 167 -0.97 17.27 -9.03
CA VAL A 167 -0.53 17.35 -7.64
C VAL A 167 -1.74 17.41 -6.72
N PHE A 168 -1.68 16.65 -5.62
CA PHE A 168 -2.68 16.73 -4.56
C PHE A 168 -2.28 17.75 -3.49
N ASP A 169 -3.22 18.61 -3.11
CA ASP A 169 -3.15 19.28 -1.80
C ASP A 169 -3.78 18.37 -0.75
N LEU A 170 -2.95 17.61 -0.04
CA LEU A 170 -3.39 16.64 0.97
C LEU A 170 -4.11 17.27 2.17
N THR A 171 -4.12 18.59 2.29
CA THR A 171 -4.78 19.31 3.38
C THR A 171 -6.26 19.57 3.13
N THR A 172 -6.66 19.60 1.85
CA THR A 172 -8.01 19.94 1.42
C THR A 172 -8.61 18.96 0.42
N GLU A 173 -7.79 18.24 -0.34
CA GLU A 173 -8.22 17.35 -1.42
C GLU A 173 -8.20 15.87 -0.98
N LEU A 174 -9.16 15.11 -1.53
CA LEU A 174 -9.14 13.65 -1.39
C LEU A 174 -7.90 13.08 -2.09
N PRO A 175 -7.25 12.04 -1.54
CA PRO A 175 -6.09 11.38 -2.16
C PRO A 175 -6.51 10.44 -3.32
N LEU A 176 -7.55 10.82 -4.05
CA LEU A 176 -8.19 10.09 -5.15
C LEU A 176 -8.83 11.09 -6.13
N ARG A 177 -8.49 10.97 -7.41
CA ARG A 177 -9.20 11.59 -8.53
C ARG A 177 -9.25 10.63 -9.72
N ALA A 178 -10.17 10.84 -10.64
CA ALA A 178 -10.31 9.98 -11.81
C ALA A 178 -10.69 10.75 -13.07
N ALA A 179 -10.43 10.15 -14.22
CA ALA A 179 -10.88 10.63 -15.52
C ALA A 179 -11.29 9.46 -16.41
N LEU A 180 -12.35 9.63 -17.18
CA LEU A 180 -12.73 8.73 -18.26
C LEU A 180 -12.43 9.42 -19.60
N PHE A 181 -11.43 8.91 -20.31
CA PHE A 181 -11.08 9.36 -21.65
C PHE A 181 -11.72 8.43 -22.69
N SER A 182 -12.53 8.96 -23.60
CA SER A 182 -13.19 8.19 -24.66
C SER A 182 -12.59 8.54 -26.01
N THR A 183 -12.03 7.56 -26.71
CA THR A 183 -11.48 7.74 -28.08
C THR A 183 -12.49 7.39 -29.16
N SER A 184 -13.44 6.52 -28.84
CA SER A 184 -14.61 6.20 -29.67
C SER A 184 -15.81 5.88 -28.77
N ASP A 185 -16.89 5.35 -29.35
CA ASP A 185 -18.07 4.90 -28.59
C ASP A 185 -17.85 3.53 -27.91
N ASP A 186 -16.79 2.82 -28.29
CA ASP A 186 -16.46 1.46 -27.83
C ASP A 186 -15.07 1.36 -27.21
N GLU A 187 -14.33 2.47 -27.14
CA GLU A 187 -12.97 2.51 -26.60
C GLU A 187 -12.79 3.64 -25.59
N HIS A 188 -12.45 3.25 -24.37
CA HIS A 188 -12.25 4.16 -23.26
C HIS A 188 -11.00 3.81 -22.45
N VAL A 189 -10.47 4.81 -21.74
CA VAL A 189 -9.49 4.63 -20.67
C VAL A 189 -10.04 5.26 -19.40
N LEU A 190 -10.27 4.43 -18.39
CA LEU A 190 -10.47 4.90 -17.03
C LEU A 190 -9.09 5.10 -16.40
N PHE A 191 -8.77 6.36 -16.13
CA PHE A 191 -7.61 6.77 -15.39
C PHE A 191 -8.00 7.07 -13.94
N VAL A 192 -7.31 6.49 -12.98
CA VAL A 192 -7.47 6.74 -11.55
C VAL A 192 -6.12 7.14 -11.00
N LEU A 193 -6.06 8.29 -10.36
CA LEU A 193 -4.88 8.79 -9.68
C LEU A 193 -5.12 8.72 -8.18
N LEU A 194 -4.26 7.99 -7.49
CA LEU A 194 -4.24 7.89 -6.04
C LEU A 194 -2.96 8.52 -5.49
N HIS A 195 -2.96 8.94 -4.23
CA HIS A 195 -1.74 9.31 -3.53
C HIS A 195 -1.27 8.17 -2.61
N HIS A 196 0.04 7.91 -2.56
CA HIS A 196 0.64 6.80 -1.80
C HIS A 196 0.41 6.89 -0.27
N ILE A 197 0.00 8.06 0.22
CA ILE A 197 -0.40 8.24 1.63
C ILE A 197 -1.69 7.46 1.99
N ALA A 198 -2.50 7.12 0.99
CA ALA A 198 -3.78 6.44 1.16
C ALA A 198 -3.84 5.05 0.51
N THR A 199 -2.86 4.69 -0.31
CA THR A 199 -2.83 3.42 -1.03
C THR A 199 -1.40 2.89 -1.17
N ASP A 200 -1.29 1.60 -1.42
CA ASP A 200 -0.06 0.89 -1.74
C ASP A 200 -0.33 -0.15 -2.85
N GLU A 201 0.69 -0.92 -3.20
CA GLU A 201 0.57 -1.95 -4.25
C GLU A 201 -0.49 -3.00 -3.89
N TRP A 202 -0.64 -3.33 -2.60
CA TRP A 202 -1.63 -4.31 -2.16
C TRP A 202 -3.06 -3.80 -2.31
N SER A 203 -3.25 -2.52 -2.03
CA SER A 203 -4.54 -1.84 -2.01
C SER A 203 -5.19 -1.75 -3.41
N THR A 204 -4.39 -1.87 -4.48
CA THR A 204 -4.88 -1.83 -5.87
C THR A 204 -5.90 -2.94 -6.16
N GLY A 205 -5.65 -4.18 -5.72
CA GLY A 205 -6.56 -5.31 -5.97
C GLY A 205 -7.95 -5.13 -5.31
N PRO A 206 -8.01 -4.90 -3.98
CA PRO A 206 -9.25 -4.59 -3.29
C PRO A 206 -9.98 -3.36 -3.85
N PHE A 207 -9.25 -2.29 -4.20
CA PHE A 207 -9.84 -1.10 -4.82
C PHE A 207 -10.57 -1.44 -6.12
N LEU A 208 -9.91 -2.16 -7.04
CA LEU A 208 -10.51 -2.55 -8.31
C LEU A 208 -11.69 -3.50 -8.14
N THR A 209 -11.62 -4.42 -7.16
CA THR A 209 -12.70 -5.36 -6.84
C THR A 209 -13.96 -4.63 -6.34
N ASP A 210 -13.77 -3.68 -5.41
CA ASP A 210 -14.88 -2.90 -4.88
C ASP A 210 -15.44 -1.91 -5.92
N LEU A 211 -14.59 -1.37 -6.80
CA LEU A 211 -15.02 -0.51 -7.91
C LEU A 211 -15.86 -1.26 -8.94
N ASP A 212 -15.44 -2.47 -9.32
CA ASP A 212 -16.22 -3.35 -10.22
C ASP A 212 -17.58 -3.70 -9.63
N THR A 213 -17.60 -4.10 -8.35
CA THR A 213 -18.83 -4.40 -7.60
C THR A 213 -19.76 -3.18 -7.55
N ALA A 214 -19.21 -2.00 -7.24
CA ALA A 214 -19.97 -0.76 -7.16
C ALA A 214 -20.51 -0.32 -8.53
N TYR A 215 -19.69 -0.41 -9.57
CA TYR A 215 -20.09 -0.07 -10.93
C TYR A 215 -21.23 -0.96 -11.42
N ALA A 216 -21.12 -2.29 -11.22
CA ALA A 216 -22.16 -3.23 -11.60
C ALA A 216 -23.50 -2.92 -10.91
N ALA A 217 -23.50 -2.65 -9.60
CA ALA A 217 -24.70 -2.29 -8.85
C ALA A 217 -25.31 -0.97 -9.33
N ARG A 218 -24.49 0.07 -9.53
CA ARG A 218 -24.95 1.38 -9.99
C ARG A 218 -25.46 1.37 -11.41
N ALA A 219 -24.84 0.61 -12.30
CA ALA A 219 -25.33 0.39 -13.67
C ALA A 219 -26.68 -0.36 -13.68
N ALA A 220 -26.92 -1.23 -12.69
CA ALA A 220 -28.21 -1.88 -12.47
C ALA A 220 -29.24 -0.99 -11.74
N GLY A 221 -28.89 0.24 -11.38
CA GLY A 221 -29.80 1.22 -10.77
C GLY A 221 -29.99 1.09 -9.27
N HIS A 222 -29.12 0.37 -8.55
CA HIS A 222 -29.18 0.25 -7.08
C HIS A 222 -27.84 0.55 -6.40
N ALA A 223 -27.84 0.71 -5.08
CA ALA A 223 -26.61 0.88 -4.31
C ALA A 223 -25.85 -0.46 -4.19
N PRO A 224 -24.51 -0.45 -4.12
CA PRO A 224 -23.76 -1.68 -3.86
C PRO A 224 -23.98 -2.19 -2.45
N GLU A 225 -24.02 -3.52 -2.32
CA GLU A 225 -24.03 -4.21 -1.05
C GLU A 225 -22.62 -4.68 -0.73
N PHE A 226 -22.04 -4.14 0.34
CA PHE A 226 -20.72 -4.56 0.78
C PHE A 226 -20.76 -5.22 2.15
N ALA A 227 -19.97 -6.28 2.32
CA ALA A 227 -19.64 -6.79 3.64
C ALA A 227 -18.92 -5.69 4.45
N PRO A 228 -19.33 -5.41 5.71
CA PRO A 228 -18.66 -4.42 6.54
C PRO A 228 -17.17 -4.75 6.73
N LEU A 229 -16.32 -3.73 6.64
CA LEU A 229 -14.89 -3.88 6.93
C LEU A 229 -14.69 -4.02 8.45
N ALA A 230 -13.96 -5.06 8.85
CA ALA A 230 -13.72 -5.36 10.26
C ALA A 230 -12.89 -4.27 10.97
N VAL A 231 -12.01 -3.59 10.21
CA VAL A 231 -11.17 -2.47 10.65
C VAL A 231 -11.02 -1.47 9.51
N GLN A 232 -10.70 -0.23 9.86
CA GLN A 232 -10.29 0.82 8.92
C GLN A 232 -8.84 1.24 9.18
N TYR A 233 -8.26 2.02 8.26
CA TYR A 233 -6.84 2.41 8.36
C TYR A 233 -6.53 3.23 9.63
N ALA A 234 -7.48 4.04 10.12
CA ALA A 234 -7.33 4.74 11.39
C ALA A 234 -7.21 3.80 12.59
N ASP A 235 -7.91 2.66 12.58
CA ASP A 235 -7.77 1.64 13.62
C ASP A 235 -6.37 1.00 13.58
N TYR A 236 -5.83 0.80 12.37
CA TYR A 236 -4.44 0.35 12.18
C TYR A 236 -3.43 1.37 12.73
N ALA A 237 -3.62 2.67 12.48
CA ALA A 237 -2.71 3.71 13.00
C ALA A 237 -2.73 3.76 14.53
N LEU A 238 -3.91 3.69 15.15
CA LEU A 238 -4.06 3.61 16.61
C LEU A 238 -3.40 2.34 17.18
N TRP A 239 -3.66 1.19 16.56
CA TRP A 239 -3.05 -0.08 16.95
C TRP A 239 -1.53 -0.06 16.81
N GLN A 240 -0.99 0.53 15.73
CA GLN A 240 0.45 0.63 15.51
C GLN A 240 1.11 1.44 16.63
N ARG A 241 0.51 2.57 17.01
CA ARG A 241 1.00 3.39 18.12
C ARG A 241 0.98 2.63 19.45
N ALA A 242 -0.13 1.94 19.75
CA ALA A 242 -0.26 1.14 20.96
C ALA A 242 0.74 -0.03 21.01
N LEU A 243 0.98 -0.69 19.88
CA LEU A 243 1.95 -1.77 19.73
C LEU A 243 3.38 -1.30 19.94
N LEU A 244 3.75 -0.19 19.31
CA LEU A 244 5.12 0.32 19.34
C LEU A 244 5.46 0.89 20.73
N GLY A 245 4.48 1.50 21.40
CA GLY A 245 4.68 2.16 22.69
C GLY A 245 5.43 3.48 22.54
N ASP A 246 5.76 4.09 23.68
CA ASP A 246 6.48 5.37 23.72
C ASP A 246 7.96 5.18 23.30
N PRO A 247 8.44 5.85 22.25
CA PRO A 247 9.86 5.81 21.87
C PRO A 247 10.82 6.30 22.97
N GLY A 248 10.37 7.14 23.90
CA GLY A 248 11.14 7.60 25.06
C GLY A 248 11.28 6.56 26.17
N ASP A 249 10.39 5.58 26.22
CA ASP A 249 10.48 4.44 27.13
C ASP A 249 11.45 3.39 26.55
N ARG A 250 12.55 3.12 27.25
CA ARG A 250 13.58 2.15 26.84
C ARG A 250 13.05 0.73 26.73
N ASP A 251 11.98 0.41 27.45
CA ASP A 251 11.35 -0.89 27.46
C ASP A 251 10.20 -1.00 26.43
N SER A 252 9.94 0.04 25.64
CA SER A 252 8.99 -0.03 24.54
C SER A 252 9.50 -0.87 23.37
N LEU A 253 8.59 -1.35 22.52
CA LEU A 253 8.97 -2.07 21.30
C LEU A 253 9.67 -1.13 20.32
N ALA A 254 9.23 0.13 20.24
CA ALA A 254 9.84 1.18 19.42
C ALA A 254 11.31 1.37 19.78
N ALA A 255 11.63 1.57 21.07
CA ALA A 255 12.99 1.81 21.53
C ALA A 255 13.91 0.63 21.27
N ARG A 256 13.44 -0.61 21.52
CA ARG A 256 14.21 -1.83 21.24
C ARG A 256 14.50 -2.02 19.75
N GLN A 257 13.50 -1.83 18.89
CA GLN A 257 13.69 -1.94 17.44
C GLN A 257 14.60 -0.84 16.90
N ALA A 258 14.47 0.39 17.40
CA ALA A 258 15.36 1.49 17.04
C ALA A 258 16.80 1.25 17.53
N ALA A 259 17.00 0.64 18.70
CA ALA A 259 18.33 0.23 19.16
C ALA A 259 18.97 -0.81 18.24
N TYR A 260 18.22 -1.84 17.86
CA TYR A 260 18.68 -2.84 16.89
C TYR A 260 19.09 -2.18 15.56
N TRP A 261 18.24 -1.33 14.97
CA TRP A 261 18.58 -0.69 13.69
C TRP A 261 19.74 0.30 13.81
N ARG A 262 19.89 1.02 14.92
CA ARG A 262 21.07 1.87 15.14
C ARG A 262 22.37 1.07 15.17
N ASP A 263 22.35 -0.11 15.79
CA ASP A 263 23.50 -1.01 15.81
C ASP A 263 23.81 -1.57 14.41
N GLN A 264 22.81 -2.10 13.70
CA GLN A 264 23.00 -2.69 12.37
C GLN A 264 23.39 -1.67 11.29
N LEU A 265 22.98 -0.41 11.43
CA LEU A 265 23.30 0.66 10.49
C LEU A 265 24.53 1.48 10.93
N ALA A 266 25.19 1.10 12.04
CA ALA A 266 26.37 1.80 12.53
C ALA A 266 27.54 1.66 11.54
N GLY A 267 28.17 2.80 11.21
CA GLY A 267 29.33 2.82 10.32
C GLY A 267 29.01 2.63 8.84
N LEU A 268 27.74 2.68 8.43
CA LEU A 268 27.40 2.73 7.01
C LEU A 268 27.97 3.98 6.35
N PRO A 269 28.39 3.89 5.06
CA PRO A 269 28.79 5.06 4.31
C PRO A 269 27.62 6.03 4.17
N GLU A 270 27.91 7.33 4.16
CA GLU A 270 26.90 8.38 3.95
C GLU A 270 26.22 8.23 2.58
N GLU A 271 27.00 7.83 1.57
CA GLU A 271 26.52 7.64 0.21
C GLU A 271 27.15 6.40 -0.46
N LEU A 272 26.37 5.74 -1.33
CA LEU A 272 26.91 4.71 -2.23
C LEU A 272 27.66 5.37 -3.39
N ALA A 273 28.89 4.92 -3.65
CA ALA A 273 29.69 5.37 -4.79
C ALA A 273 29.27 4.64 -6.08
N LEU A 274 28.07 4.95 -6.58
CA LEU A 274 27.63 4.48 -7.89
C LEU A 274 28.34 5.24 -9.01
N LEU A 275 28.63 4.56 -10.11
CA LEU A 275 29.14 5.20 -11.33
C LEU A 275 28.00 5.98 -11.99
N THR A 276 28.03 7.31 -11.90
CA THR A 276 27.03 8.18 -12.52
C THR A 276 27.65 8.97 -13.68
N ASP A 277 26.88 9.18 -14.74
CA ASP A 277 27.32 9.97 -15.90
C ASP A 277 27.47 11.47 -15.58
N ARG A 278 26.82 11.93 -14.50
CA ARG A 278 26.76 13.33 -14.06
C ARG A 278 26.91 13.42 -12.55
N PRO A 279 27.43 14.55 -12.02
CA PRO A 279 27.49 14.78 -10.58
C PRO A 279 26.08 14.86 -9.96
N ARG A 280 25.96 14.38 -8.71
CA ARG A 280 24.73 14.50 -7.92
C ARG A 280 24.39 15.99 -7.69
N PRO A 281 23.18 16.45 -8.03
CA PRO A 281 22.76 17.83 -7.75
C PRO A 281 22.48 18.03 -6.26
N ALA A 282 22.59 19.28 -5.77
CA ALA A 282 22.30 19.62 -4.38
C ALA A 282 20.81 19.47 -4.01
N THR A 283 19.91 19.64 -4.99
CA THR A 283 18.47 19.42 -4.84
C THR A 283 18.05 18.27 -5.75
N PRO A 284 17.38 17.22 -5.24
CA PRO A 284 16.84 16.15 -6.06
C PRO A 284 15.82 16.70 -7.07
N SER A 285 15.98 16.37 -8.36
CA SER A 285 15.01 16.78 -9.39
C SER A 285 13.77 15.90 -9.43
N TYR A 286 13.85 14.69 -8.87
CA TYR A 286 12.85 13.62 -8.96
C TYR A 286 12.47 13.20 -10.39
N GLN A 287 13.16 13.74 -11.41
CA GLN A 287 13.02 13.30 -12.80
C GLN A 287 13.75 11.97 -12.97
N GLY A 288 13.03 10.97 -13.47
CA GLY A 288 13.55 9.64 -13.73
C GLY A 288 13.02 9.08 -15.03
N ASP A 289 13.60 7.98 -15.46
CA ASP A 289 13.17 7.20 -16.61
C ASP A 289 13.23 5.71 -16.23
N VAL A 290 12.56 4.85 -17.00
CA VAL A 290 12.46 3.42 -16.74
C VAL A 290 13.00 2.66 -17.95
N VAL A 291 14.03 1.84 -17.74
CA VAL A 291 14.56 0.93 -18.76
C VAL A 291 14.03 -0.47 -18.48
N PRO A 292 12.98 -0.94 -19.19
CA PRO A 292 12.49 -2.29 -19.01
C PRO A 292 13.49 -3.30 -19.59
N PHE A 293 13.69 -4.40 -18.87
CA PHE A 293 14.40 -5.56 -19.38
C PHE A 293 13.62 -6.83 -19.01
N ALA A 294 13.86 -7.91 -19.75
CA ALA A 294 13.21 -9.19 -19.50
C ALA A 294 14.26 -10.24 -19.12
N VAL A 295 13.87 -11.12 -18.20
CA VAL A 295 14.62 -12.35 -17.89
C VAL A 295 13.88 -13.49 -18.58
N ASP A 296 14.59 -14.25 -19.42
CA ASP A 296 13.97 -15.38 -20.12
C ASP A 296 13.55 -16.50 -19.16
N ALA A 297 12.68 -17.39 -19.64
CA ALA A 297 12.09 -18.44 -18.81
C ALA A 297 13.10 -19.47 -18.32
N GLU A 298 14.17 -19.73 -19.09
CA GLU A 298 15.23 -20.66 -18.71
C GLU A 298 16.02 -20.09 -17.53
N THR A 299 16.47 -18.84 -17.64
CA THR A 299 17.15 -18.08 -16.59
C THR A 299 16.29 -17.98 -15.34
N GLY A 300 15.01 -17.59 -15.48
CA GLY A 300 14.07 -17.50 -14.36
C GLY A 300 13.87 -18.85 -13.64
N SER A 301 13.79 -19.94 -14.40
CA SER A 301 13.69 -21.30 -13.85
C SER A 301 14.99 -21.74 -13.17
N GLY A 302 16.14 -21.32 -13.69
CA GLY A 302 17.45 -21.53 -13.07
C GLY A 302 17.56 -20.85 -11.71
N LEU A 303 17.19 -19.58 -11.62
CA LEU A 303 17.17 -18.81 -10.36
C LEU A 303 16.22 -19.43 -9.33
N ALA A 304 15.02 -19.87 -9.77
CA ALA A 304 14.06 -20.55 -8.90
C ALA A 304 14.63 -21.87 -8.33
N ARG A 305 15.42 -22.59 -9.12
CA ARG A 305 16.11 -23.81 -8.68
C ARG A 305 17.20 -23.49 -7.65
N ILE A 306 18.04 -22.48 -7.91
CA ILE A 306 19.08 -22.01 -6.97
C ILE A 306 18.45 -21.62 -5.63
N ALA A 307 17.32 -20.90 -5.65
CA ALA A 307 16.58 -20.54 -4.44
C ALA A 307 16.17 -21.79 -3.66
N ARG A 308 15.56 -22.76 -4.33
CA ARG A 308 15.11 -24.01 -3.70
C ARG A 308 16.29 -24.81 -3.12
N ASP A 309 17.32 -25.05 -3.92
CA ASP A 309 18.46 -25.91 -3.57
C ASP A 309 19.31 -25.27 -2.46
N SER A 310 19.37 -23.94 -2.41
CA SER A 310 20.06 -23.18 -1.35
C SER A 310 19.18 -22.94 -0.12
N GLY A 311 17.91 -23.35 -0.14
CA GLY A 311 16.96 -23.04 0.92
C GLY A 311 16.67 -21.54 1.11
N ALA A 312 16.86 -20.76 0.05
CA ALA A 312 16.63 -19.33 0.00
C ALA A 312 15.30 -19.02 -0.70
N THR A 313 14.86 -17.75 -0.63
CA THR A 313 13.75 -17.26 -1.46
C THR A 313 14.29 -16.63 -2.74
N MET A 314 13.45 -16.52 -3.77
CA MET A 314 13.79 -15.77 -4.99
C MET A 314 14.27 -14.35 -4.67
N PHE A 315 13.65 -13.70 -3.68
CA PHE A 315 14.07 -12.38 -3.22
C PHE A 315 15.52 -12.36 -2.73
N MET A 316 15.93 -13.36 -1.94
CA MET A 316 17.31 -13.47 -1.44
C MET A 316 18.30 -13.74 -2.58
N VAL A 317 17.93 -14.58 -3.55
CA VAL A 317 18.80 -14.92 -4.70
C VAL A 317 19.02 -13.70 -5.61
N VAL A 318 17.99 -12.89 -5.85
CA VAL A 318 18.11 -11.68 -6.69
C VAL A 318 18.86 -10.56 -5.97
N HIS A 319 18.87 -10.56 -4.64
CA HIS A 319 19.56 -9.55 -3.83
C HIS A 319 21.06 -9.85 -3.61
N ALA A 320 21.48 -11.10 -3.75
CA ALA A 320 22.87 -11.55 -3.57
C ALA A 320 23.73 -11.25 -4.80
#